data_AF-A0A455IR79-F1
#
_entry.id   AF-A0A455IR79-F1
#
_cell.length_a   1.000
_cell.length_b   1.000
_cell.length_c   1.000
_cell.angle_alpha   90.00
_cell.angle_beta   90.00
_cell.angle_gamma   90.00
#
_symmetry.space_group_name_H-M   'P 1'
#
loop_
_entity.id
_entity.type
_entity.pdbx_description
1 polymer ?
#
loop_
_entity_poly.entity_id
_entity_poly.type
_entity_poly.pdbx_seq_one_letter_code
_entity_poly.pdbx_strand_id
1 'polypeptide(L)'
;DTALRLHKTHLSIAQELSDYAAQGRAYGNMGNAYNALGMYDQAVKYHRQELQISMEVNDRASQASTHGNLAVAYQALGAHDRALQHYQNHLNIARELRDIQSEARALSNLGNFHCTRGE
;
A
#
# COMPACT_ATOMS: atom_id res chain seq x y z
N ASP A 1 -12.25 12.06 9.39
CA ASP A 1 -11.78 13.46 9.30
C ASP A 1 -10.51 13.73 10.13
N THR A 2 -10.53 13.52 11.45
CA THR A 2 -9.37 13.77 12.34
C THR A 2 -8.07 13.07 11.90
N ALA A 3 -8.13 11.79 11.50
CA ALA A 3 -6.95 11.03 11.07
C ALA A 3 -6.27 11.65 9.84
N LEU A 4 -7.04 12.02 8.81
CA LEU A 4 -6.52 12.65 7.60
C LEU A 4 -5.84 13.98 7.90
N ARG A 5 -6.40 14.79 8.81
CA ARG A 5 -5.78 16.05 9.24
C ARG A 5 -4.44 15.80 9.93
N LEU A 6 -4.38 14.85 10.87
CA LEU A 6 -3.13 14.50 11.56
C LEU A 6 -2.06 13.99 10.60
N HIS A 7 -2.42 13.14 9.63
CA HIS A 7 -1.48 12.65 8.63
C HIS A 7 -1.00 13.75 7.68
N LYS A 8 -1.84 14.73 7.32
CA LYS A 8 -1.43 15.92 6.57
C LYS A 8 -0.43 16.78 7.34
N THR A 9 -0.65 16.99 8.64
CA THR A 9 0.30 17.71 9.50
C THR A 9 1.63 16.95 9.59
N HIS A 10 1.59 15.63 9.79
CA HIS A 10 2.79 14.78 9.78
C HIS A 10 3.55 14.91 8.45
N LEU A 11 2.85 14.90 7.31
CA LEU A 11 3.46 15.09 5.99
C LEU A 11 4.16 16.46 5.88
N SER A 12 3.53 17.54 6.32
CA SER A 12 4.12 18.89 6.29
C SER A 12 5.44 18.94 7.04
N ILE A 13 5.46 18.39 8.27
CA ILE A 13 6.68 18.35 9.08
C ILE A 13 7.77 17.49 8.41
N ALA A 14 7.40 16.32 7.88
CA ALA A 14 8.34 15.46 7.17
C ALA A 14 8.95 16.12 5.91
N GLN A 15 8.18 16.98 5.23
CA GLN A 15 8.65 17.79 4.10
C GLN A 15 9.64 18.87 4.53
N GLU A 16 9.32 19.62 5.61
CA GLU A 16 10.23 20.63 6.19
C GLU A 16 11.57 20.01 6.61
N LEU A 17 11.55 18.79 7.15
CA LEU A 17 12.74 18.06 7.56
C LEU A 17 13.46 17.35 6.42
N SER A 18 12.89 17.33 5.20
CA SER A 18 13.38 16.49 4.08
C SER A 18 13.52 15.00 4.45
N ASP A 19 12.69 14.50 5.38
CA ASP A 19 12.64 13.08 5.75
C ASP A 19 11.73 12.33 4.79
N TYR A 20 12.30 11.84 3.69
CA TYR A 20 11.56 11.10 2.67
C TYR A 20 10.89 9.85 3.22
N ALA A 21 11.53 9.11 4.13
CA ALA A 21 10.92 7.93 4.72
C ALA A 21 9.66 8.27 5.53
N ALA A 22 9.69 9.38 6.30
CA ALA A 22 8.52 9.89 7.01
C ALA A 22 7.41 10.38 6.06
N GLN A 23 7.76 11.03 4.95
CA GLN A 23 6.79 11.43 3.92
C GLN A 23 6.07 10.21 3.34
N GLY A 24 6.82 9.14 3.02
CA GLY A 24 6.25 7.86 2.56
C GLY A 24 5.23 7.30 3.56
N ARG A 25 5.60 7.21 4.85
CA ARG A 25 4.69 6.76 5.91
C ARG A 25 3.45 7.63 6.04
N ALA A 26 3.58 8.95 5.88
CA ALA A 26 2.44 9.86 5.94
C ALA A 26 1.45 9.58 4.80
N TYR A 27 1.94 9.41 3.57
CA TYR A 27 1.10 9.04 2.43
C TYR A 27 0.46 7.67 2.60
N GLY A 28 1.20 6.65 3.05
CA GLY A 28 0.65 5.33 3.31
C GLY A 28 -0.53 5.35 4.30
N ASN A 29 -0.37 6.11 5.38
CA ASN A 29 -1.42 6.28 6.38
C ASN A 29 -2.65 7.03 5.84
N MET A 30 -2.45 8.04 4.98
CA MET A 30 -3.57 8.68 4.28
C MET A 30 -4.26 7.69 3.34
N GLY A 31 -3.50 6.85 2.62
CA GLY A 31 -4.03 5.78 1.78
C GLY A 31 -4.91 4.82 2.56
N ASN A 32 -4.43 4.34 3.71
CA ASN A 32 -5.19 3.48 4.63
C ASN A 32 -6.47 4.15 5.13
N ALA A 33 -6.40 5.44 5.50
CA ALA A 33 -7.57 6.20 5.94
C ALA A 33 -8.63 6.31 4.84
N TYR A 34 -8.24 6.55 3.59
CA TYR A 34 -9.19 6.59 2.47
C TYR A 34 -9.74 5.20 2.12
N ASN A 35 -8.93 4.15 2.21
CA ASN A 35 -9.39 2.76 2.07
C ASN A 35 -10.49 2.44 3.09
N ALA A 36 -10.28 2.81 4.37
CA ALA A 36 -11.26 2.62 5.43
C ALA A 36 -12.56 3.43 5.22
N LEU A 37 -12.50 4.53 4.48
CA LEU A 37 -13.65 5.34 4.10
C LEU A 37 -14.35 4.87 2.81
N GLY A 38 -13.88 3.79 2.18
CA GLY A 38 -14.38 3.32 0.89
C GLY A 38 -14.03 4.23 -0.30
N MET A 39 -13.12 5.19 -0.09
CA MET A 39 -12.68 6.15 -1.12
C MET A 39 -11.45 5.61 -1.85
N TYR A 40 -11.62 4.51 -2.58
CA TYR A 40 -10.52 3.72 -3.13
C TYR A 40 -9.64 4.47 -4.14
N ASP A 41 -10.20 5.38 -4.95
CA ASP A 41 -9.39 6.21 -5.87
C ASP A 41 -8.38 7.09 -5.12
N GLN A 42 -8.78 7.68 -4.00
CA GLN A 42 -7.88 8.45 -3.15
C GLN A 42 -6.86 7.54 -2.48
N ALA A 43 -7.28 6.36 -2.01
CA ALA A 43 -6.36 5.39 -1.44
C ALA A 43 -5.26 5.00 -2.42
N VAL A 44 -5.62 4.68 -3.68
CA VAL A 44 -4.66 4.38 -4.76
C VAL A 44 -3.71 5.55 -4.98
N LYS A 45 -4.22 6.78 -5.06
CA LYS A 45 -3.39 7.98 -5.25
C LYS A 45 -2.30 8.09 -4.17
N TYR A 46 -2.67 7.92 -2.91
CA TYR A 46 -1.75 8.06 -1.79
C TYR A 46 -0.79 6.87 -1.64
N HIS A 47 -1.26 5.64 -1.84
CA HIS A 47 -0.36 4.48 -1.84
C HIS A 47 0.62 4.50 -3.01
N ARG A 48 0.28 5.09 -4.17
CA ARG A 48 1.26 5.29 -5.25
C ARG A 48 2.38 6.25 -4.86
N GLN A 49 2.08 7.29 -4.09
CA GLN A 49 3.09 8.23 -3.57
C GLN A 49 4.00 7.54 -2.54
N GLU A 50 3.42 6.74 -1.63
CA GLU A 50 4.18 5.89 -0.71
C GLU A 50 5.09 4.91 -1.45
N LEU A 51 4.58 4.25 -2.50
CA LEU A 51 5.36 3.30 -3.29
C LEU A 51 6.52 4.00 -4.01
N GLN A 52 6.28 5.16 -4.61
CA GLN A 52 7.32 5.95 -5.27
C GLN A 52 8.45 6.28 -4.29
N ILE A 53 8.10 6.84 -3.13
CA ILE A 53 9.09 7.23 -2.12
C ILE A 53 9.82 6.01 -1.58
N SER A 54 9.12 4.92 -1.28
CA SER A 54 9.76 3.71 -0.76
C SER A 54 10.74 3.09 -1.76
N MET A 55 10.51 3.22 -3.07
CA MET A 55 11.50 2.89 -4.11
C MET A 55 12.70 3.84 -4.06
N GLU A 56 12.48 5.16 -3.98
CA GLU A 56 13.54 6.18 -3.92
C GLU A 56 14.47 5.99 -2.71
N VAL A 57 13.92 5.62 -1.54
CA VAL A 57 14.71 5.36 -0.32
C VAL A 57 15.15 3.89 -0.17
N ASN A 58 14.86 3.03 -1.15
CA ASN A 58 15.16 1.59 -1.13
C ASN A 58 14.57 0.83 0.09
N ASP A 59 13.43 1.30 0.63
CA ASP A 59 12.72 0.60 1.70
C ASP A 59 11.85 -0.53 1.13
N ARG A 60 12.46 -1.70 1.01
CA ARG A 60 11.83 -2.83 0.35
C ARG A 60 10.68 -3.43 1.16
N ALA A 61 10.70 -3.32 2.49
CA ALA A 61 9.61 -3.77 3.35
C ALA A 61 8.35 -2.92 3.16
N SER A 62 8.52 -1.59 3.09
CA SER A 62 7.41 -0.68 2.77
C SER A 62 6.86 -0.94 1.36
N GLN A 63 7.72 -1.16 0.36
CA GLN A 63 7.27 -1.50 -1.00
C GLN A 63 6.36 -2.75 -1.03
N ALA A 64 6.70 -3.79 -0.24
CA ALA A 64 5.87 -4.99 -0.12
C ALA A 64 4.47 -4.67 0.45
N SER A 65 4.44 -3.96 1.59
CA SER A 65 3.19 -3.57 2.25
C SER A 65 2.31 -2.69 1.35
N THR A 66 2.91 -1.69 0.70
CA THR A 66 2.19 -0.77 -0.19
C THR A 66 1.62 -1.48 -1.41
N HIS A 67 2.32 -2.48 -1.97
CA HIS A 67 1.76 -3.32 -3.02
C HIS A 67 0.53 -4.09 -2.54
N GLY A 68 0.54 -4.66 -1.34
CA GLY A 68 -0.65 -5.29 -0.76
C GLY A 68 -1.84 -4.31 -0.62
N ASN A 69 -1.58 -3.09 -0.16
CA ASN A 69 -2.61 -2.06 -0.02
C ASN A 69 -3.17 -1.57 -1.37
N LEU A 70 -2.30 -1.38 -2.37
CA LEU A 70 -2.71 -1.05 -3.74
C LEU A 70 -3.55 -2.17 -4.35
N ALA A 71 -3.18 -3.43 -4.12
CA ALA A 71 -3.93 -4.57 -4.63
C ALA A 71 -5.37 -4.59 -4.11
N VAL A 72 -5.55 -4.40 -2.80
CA VAL A 72 -6.87 -4.31 -2.16
C VAL A 72 -7.67 -3.14 -2.72
N ALA A 73 -7.06 -1.95 -2.84
CA ALA A 73 -7.75 -0.77 -3.37
C ALA A 73 -8.16 -0.94 -4.84
N TYR A 74 -7.30 -1.51 -5.68
CA TYR A 74 -7.64 -1.81 -7.08
C TYR A 74 -8.70 -2.91 -7.21
N GLN A 75 -8.67 -3.93 -6.35
CA GLN A 75 -9.72 -4.95 -6.34
C GLN A 75 -11.08 -4.33 -6.00
N ALA A 76 -11.14 -3.43 -5.02
CA ALA A 76 -12.36 -2.73 -4.65
C ALA A 76 -12.87 -1.80 -5.77
N LEU A 77 -11.98 -1.29 -6.64
CA LEU A 77 -12.33 -0.53 -7.84
C LEU A 77 -12.70 -1.41 -9.06
N GLY A 78 -12.66 -2.75 -8.94
CA GLY A 78 -12.87 -3.67 -10.06
C GLY A 78 -11.72 -3.73 -11.07
N ALA A 79 -10.58 -3.10 -10.76
CA ALA A 79 -9.38 -3.10 -11.60
C ALA A 79 -8.57 -4.40 -11.39
N HIS A 80 -9.15 -5.54 -11.73
CA HIS A 80 -8.65 -6.86 -11.35
C HIS A 80 -7.24 -7.17 -11.83
N ASP A 81 -6.87 -6.78 -13.06
CA ASP A 81 -5.51 -7.04 -13.59
C ASP A 81 -4.44 -6.30 -12.79
N ARG A 82 -4.72 -5.04 -12.41
CA ARG A 82 -3.82 -4.25 -11.56
C ARG A 82 -3.75 -4.81 -10.15
N ALA A 83 -4.88 -5.26 -9.61
CA ALA A 83 -4.92 -5.89 -8.29
C ALA A 83 -4.04 -7.15 -8.26
N LEU A 84 -4.18 -8.04 -9.25
CA LEU A 84 -3.39 -9.26 -9.37
C LEU A 84 -1.89 -8.96 -9.45
N GLN A 85 -1.49 -8.02 -10.31
CA GLN A 85 -0.10 -7.60 -10.43
C GLN A 85 0.47 -7.13 -9.08
N HIS A 86 -0.30 -6.34 -8.32
CA HIS A 86 0.13 -5.84 -7.02
C HIS A 86 0.17 -6.92 -5.94
N TYR A 87 -0.76 -7.89 -5.92
CA TYR A 87 -0.68 -9.04 -5.03
C TYR A 87 0.56 -9.89 -5.31
N GLN A 88 0.88 -10.14 -6.58
CA GLN A 88 2.08 -10.88 -6.97
C GLN A 88 3.35 -10.15 -6.56
N ASN A 89 3.40 -8.82 -6.74
CA ASN A 89 4.54 -8.03 -6.27
C ASN A 89 4.70 -8.08 -4.75
N HIS A 90 3.61 -7.97 -3.97
CA HIS A 90 3.68 -8.13 -2.51
C HIS A 90 4.28 -9.50 -2.14
N LEU A 91 3.78 -10.58 -2.73
CA LEU A 91 4.29 -11.94 -2.47
C LEU A 91 5.76 -12.10 -2.84
N ASN A 92 6.16 -11.62 -4.02
CA ASN A 92 7.54 -11.74 -4.51
C ASN A 92 8.52 -11.03 -3.59
N ILE A 93 8.18 -9.82 -3.12
CA ILE A 93 9.04 -9.07 -2.21
C ILE A 93 9.10 -9.72 -0.83
N ALA A 94 7.96 -10.20 -0.31
CA ALA A 94 7.96 -10.90 0.97
C ALA A 94 8.90 -12.12 0.96
N ARG A 95 8.90 -12.88 -0.15
CA ARG A 95 9.83 -14.00 -0.37
C ARG A 95 11.28 -13.55 -0.50
N GLU A 96 11.54 -12.48 -1.25
CA GLU A 96 12.86 -11.87 -1.40
C GLU A 96 13.46 -11.52 -0.03
N LEU A 97 12.65 -10.92 0.85
CA LEU A 97 13.04 -10.52 2.21
C LEU A 97 13.03 -11.68 3.22
N ARG A 98 12.55 -12.86 2.84
CA ARG A 98 12.28 -14.00 3.75
C ARG A 98 11.37 -13.61 4.93
N ASP A 99 10.44 -12.69 4.70
CA ASP A 99 9.44 -12.28 5.69
C ASP A 99 8.24 -13.22 5.62
N ILE A 100 8.28 -14.26 6.45
CA ILE A 100 7.25 -15.31 6.50
C ILE A 100 5.87 -14.73 6.87
N GLN A 101 5.83 -13.69 7.72
CA GLN A 101 4.55 -13.09 8.12
C GLN A 101 3.92 -12.31 6.97
N SER A 102 4.72 -11.54 6.24
CA SER A 102 4.27 -10.81 5.06
C SER A 102 3.91 -11.75 3.91
N GLU A 103 4.65 -12.85 3.73
CA GLU A 103 4.36 -13.88 2.73
C GLU A 103 3.01 -14.56 3.01
N ALA A 104 2.75 -14.95 4.26
CA ALA A 104 1.47 -15.54 4.65
C ALA A 104 0.29 -14.60 4.37
N ARG A 105 0.47 -13.29 4.64
CA ARG A 105 -0.55 -12.28 4.32
C ARG A 105 -0.77 -12.15 2.82
N ALA A 106 0.30 -12.11 2.03
CA ALA A 106 0.23 -12.00 0.58
C ALA A 106 -0.51 -13.20 -0.03
N LEU A 107 -0.18 -14.42 0.41
CA LEU A 107 -0.84 -15.66 -0.02
C LEU A 107 -2.33 -15.68 0.34
N SER A 108 -2.67 -15.29 1.58
CA SER A 108 -4.07 -15.20 2.02
C SER A 108 -4.88 -14.23 1.15
N ASN A 109 -4.33 -13.04 0.90
CA ASN A 109 -5.00 -12.05 0.05
C ASN A 109 -5.15 -12.51 -1.41
N LEU A 110 -4.12 -13.14 -1.98
CA LEU A 110 -4.17 -13.67 -3.34
C LEU A 110 -5.18 -14.83 -3.46
N GLY A 111 -5.26 -15.70 -2.44
CA GLY A 111 -6.29 -16.74 -2.36
C GLY A 111 -7.70 -16.15 -2.32
N ASN A 112 -7.93 -15.14 -1.48
CA ASN A 112 -9.20 -14.43 -1.44
C ASN A 112 -9.55 -13.78 -2.79
N PHE A 113 -8.57 -13.18 -3.47
CA PHE A 113 -8.76 -12.61 -4.81
C PHE A 113 -9.26 -13.66 -5.81
N HIS A 114 -8.64 -14.84 -5.88
CA HIS A 114 -9.11 -15.92 -6.77
C HIS A 114 -10.48 -16.46 -6.38
N CYS A 115 -10.75 -16.67 -5.08
CA CYS A 115 -12.08 -17.07 -4.62
C CYS A 115 -13.18 -16.07 -5.04
N THR A 116 -12.90 -14.76 -4.98
CA THR A 116 -13.88 -13.75 -5.46
C THR A 116 -14.09 -13.76 -6.97
N ARG A 117 -13.17 -14.35 -7.74
CA ARG A 117 -13.28 -14.54 -9.19
C ARG A 117 -13.90 -15.87 -9.59
N GLY A 118 -14.13 -16.78 -8.64
CA GLY A 118 -14.61 -18.15 -8.94
C GLY A 118 -13.54 -19.06 -9.53
N GLU A 119 -12.26 -18.73 -9.30
CA GLU A 119 -11.07 -19.52 -9.64
C GLU A 119 -10.51 -20.18 -8.36
#